data_AF-A0A8H4L6Q8-F1
#
_entry.id   AF-A0A8H4L6Q8-F1
#
_cell.length_a   1.000
_cell.length_b   1.000
_cell.length_c   1.000
_cell.angle_alpha   90.00
_cell.angle_beta   90.00
_cell.angle_gamma   90.00
#
_symmetry.space_group_name_H-M   'P 1'
#
loop_
_entity.id
_entity.type
_entity.pdbx_description
1 polymer ?
#
loop_
_entity_poly.entity_id
_entity_poly.type
_entity_poly.pdbx_seq_one_letter_code
_entity_poly.pdbx_strand_id
1 'polypeptide(L)'
;MPEVRRGSLQILSGSALSSTEAGSPGAAIPSRPSQSHQDSADRVRFDVPEETAPRRNTIDSTFSEAPRRSLSYAQRPVADAYYDSRAATQKEYKRRAKTLQEYYDDNPHLLPQLPFTWHHGWKRWRLFIFAFFVFVDASAVPIALYYGMHYAGDVEGWIIFAVVTTIWGGPTYLEFAIRTLRLIKVDRFYRPLGTNHRWCFDMLTWASVITITAVTALFIVGSAPHIVWLRVLCMPAPAILYCLGGILFLITLYSYMGWAAPFRISSTAKGEKVLPGAYYFIEDVVAVNAGGGRPYREALAARYKASPRFRRMVYIQSWFWSIPALILAIPLTVISVIPQVPATGAYGVAWAVPFLWAIIWGIITIKWCKRDMARERLEWEAGIDPEKVMKKEGSSIDA
;
A
#
# COMPACT_ATOMS: atom_id res chain seq x y z
N MET A 1 -23.14 -2.96 21.08
CA MET A 1 -23.13 -2.35 22.44
C MET A 1 -24.21 -1.27 22.48
N PRO A 2 -24.94 -1.11 23.60
CA PRO A 2 -25.89 -0.02 23.77
C PRO A 2 -25.14 1.30 23.96
N GLU A 3 -25.63 2.36 23.30
CA GLU A 3 -25.06 3.70 23.31
C GLU A 3 -25.20 4.39 24.68
N VAL A 4 -24.10 4.97 25.15
CA VAL A 4 -24.14 6.01 26.18
C VAL A 4 -24.69 7.28 25.54
N ARG A 5 -25.92 7.65 25.93
CA ARG A 5 -26.59 8.91 25.58
C ARG A 5 -25.67 10.09 25.86
N ARG A 6 -25.32 10.86 24.82
CA ARG A 6 -24.81 12.23 24.98
C ARG A 6 -26.00 13.16 25.09
N GLY A 7 -26.18 13.78 26.26
CA GLY A 7 -27.15 14.85 26.47
C GLY A 7 -26.82 16.03 25.56
N SER A 8 -27.73 16.35 24.63
CA SER A 8 -27.78 17.67 24.02
C SER A 8 -28.43 18.63 25.00
N LEU A 9 -27.73 19.71 25.36
CA LEU A 9 -28.31 20.87 26.03
C LEU A 9 -29.52 21.36 25.22
N GLN A 10 -30.71 21.16 25.78
CA GLN A 10 -31.90 21.91 25.39
C GLN A 10 -31.70 23.35 25.84
N ILE A 11 -31.73 24.29 24.91
CA ILE A 11 -32.17 25.65 25.18
C ILE A 11 -33.45 25.81 24.38
N LEU A 12 -34.58 25.83 25.09
CA LEU A 12 -35.89 26.10 24.53
C LEU A 12 -36.48 27.31 25.24
N SER A 13 -36.93 28.24 24.40
CA SER A 13 -38.16 29.04 24.51
C SER A 13 -37.98 30.54 24.80
N GLY A 14 -38.68 31.34 23.99
CA GLY A 14 -39.09 32.70 24.34
C GLY A 14 -39.24 33.65 23.16
N SER A 15 -40.47 33.86 22.69
CA SER A 15 -40.91 34.72 21.59
C SER A 15 -40.95 36.23 21.91
N ALA A 16 -40.72 37.04 20.87
CA ALA A 16 -41.34 38.34 20.51
C ALA A 16 -41.66 39.42 21.57
N LEU A 17 -41.14 40.65 21.36
CA LEU A 17 -41.94 41.90 21.28
C LEU A 17 -41.07 43.14 20.95
N SER A 18 -41.79 44.16 20.51
CA SER A 18 -41.40 45.40 19.83
C SER A 18 -40.94 46.54 20.76
N SER A 19 -40.25 47.51 20.15
CA SER A 19 -40.30 48.98 20.37
C SER A 19 -39.29 49.70 21.30
N THR A 20 -38.69 50.73 20.69
CA THR A 20 -38.32 52.08 21.16
C THR A 20 -37.03 52.37 21.95
N GLU A 21 -36.24 53.26 21.32
CA GLU A 21 -35.58 54.47 21.85
C GLU A 21 -34.20 54.47 22.56
N ALA A 22 -33.33 55.28 21.93
CA ALA A 22 -32.36 56.26 22.47
C ALA A 22 -31.05 55.80 23.17
N GLY A 23 -29.93 56.35 22.65
CA GLY A 23 -28.70 56.57 23.43
C GLY A 23 -27.36 56.27 22.71
N SER A 24 -26.87 57.19 21.89
CA SER A 24 -25.43 57.33 21.53
C SER A 24 -24.69 58.13 22.64
N PRO A 25 -23.33 58.18 22.76
CA PRO A 25 -22.40 58.50 21.65
C PRO A 25 -20.99 57.84 21.67
N GLY A 26 -20.27 57.94 20.55
CA GLY A 26 -18.80 58.09 20.55
C GLY A 26 -17.99 57.50 19.39
N ALA A 27 -17.79 58.29 18.31
CA ALA A 27 -16.59 58.52 17.48
C ALA A 27 -15.66 57.33 17.05
N ALA A 28 -15.12 57.19 15.83
CA ALA A 28 -14.84 58.11 14.72
C ALA A 28 -14.59 57.34 13.39
N ILE A 29 -14.79 58.01 12.25
CA ILE A 29 -14.35 57.65 10.88
C ILE A 29 -13.34 58.73 10.43
N PRO A 30 -12.37 58.43 9.55
CA PRO A 30 -12.43 58.94 8.14
C PRO A 30 -11.99 57.83 7.14
N SER A 31 -12.67 57.49 6.04
CA SER A 31 -13.06 58.19 4.80
C SER A 31 -12.27 57.67 3.57
N ARG A 32 -13.07 57.35 2.53
CA ARG A 32 -12.88 56.83 1.15
C ARG A 32 -11.91 57.68 0.25
N PRO A 33 -11.61 57.35 -1.05
CA PRO A 33 -12.57 57.05 -2.13
C PRO A 33 -12.20 55.98 -3.18
N SER A 34 -13.23 55.61 -3.94
CA SER A 34 -13.32 54.71 -5.09
C SER A 34 -13.13 55.45 -6.43
N GLN A 35 -12.60 54.79 -7.45
CA GLN A 35 -12.68 55.21 -8.86
C GLN A 35 -13.25 54.09 -9.75
N SER A 36 -14.17 54.51 -10.61
CA SER A 36 -14.83 53.82 -11.71
C SER A 36 -14.06 54.03 -13.02
N HIS A 37 -14.10 53.06 -13.94
CA HIS A 37 -14.00 53.34 -15.37
C HIS A 37 -14.88 52.37 -16.17
N GLN A 38 -15.75 52.95 -16.99
CA GLN A 38 -16.49 52.36 -18.10
C GLN A 38 -15.53 52.15 -19.28
N ASP A 39 -15.83 51.17 -20.14
CA ASP A 39 -15.75 51.38 -21.59
C ASP A 39 -16.67 50.43 -22.36
N SER A 40 -17.19 50.96 -23.46
CA SER A 40 -18.28 50.47 -24.30
C SER A 40 -17.74 50.08 -25.69
N ALA A 41 -18.43 49.17 -26.39
CA ALA A 41 -18.50 48.95 -27.86
C ALA A 41 -18.74 47.44 -28.13
N ASP A 42 -19.56 46.96 -29.05
CA ASP A 42 -20.49 47.57 -29.99
C ASP A 42 -21.43 46.44 -30.49
N ARG A 43 -22.58 46.82 -31.02
CA ARG A 43 -23.68 45.94 -31.45
C ARG A 43 -23.37 45.17 -32.75
N VAL A 44 -24.14 44.09 -33.03
CA VAL A 44 -25.05 43.98 -34.20
C VAL A 44 -25.89 42.69 -34.09
N ARG A 45 -27.21 42.84 -34.26
CA ARG A 45 -28.25 41.80 -34.28
C ARG A 45 -28.81 41.76 -35.70
N PHE A 46 -29.12 40.57 -36.24
CA PHE A 46 -29.90 40.40 -37.46
C PHE A 46 -31.12 39.51 -37.16
N ASP A 47 -32.30 40.00 -37.49
CA ASP A 47 -33.61 39.32 -37.45
C ASP A 47 -34.16 39.23 -38.89
N VAL A 48 -34.65 38.07 -39.35
CA VAL A 48 -35.75 37.90 -40.36
C VAL A 48 -36.43 36.50 -40.15
N PRO A 49 -37.76 36.31 -40.36
CA PRO A 49 -38.62 35.31 -39.68
C PRO A 49 -39.36 34.24 -40.55
N GLU A 50 -40.08 33.31 -39.85
CA GLU A 50 -41.21 32.40 -40.23
C GLU A 50 -41.01 31.29 -41.31
N GLU A 51 -41.56 30.05 -41.29
CA GLU A 51 -42.83 29.49 -40.77
C GLU A 51 -42.83 27.91 -40.77
N THR A 52 -43.68 27.29 -39.91
CA THR A 52 -44.39 25.95 -39.94
C THR A 52 -43.65 24.61 -40.25
N ALA A 53 -43.80 23.45 -39.58
CA ALA A 53 -44.88 22.75 -38.86
C ALA A 53 -44.32 21.55 -38.00
N PRO A 54 -45.11 20.55 -37.52
CA PRO A 54 -45.93 20.52 -36.30
C PRO A 54 -45.46 19.51 -35.20
N ARG A 55 -46.09 19.66 -34.03
CA ARG A 55 -46.02 18.90 -32.76
C ARG A 55 -45.80 17.38 -32.86
N ARG A 56 -44.94 16.85 -31.98
CA ARG A 56 -45.12 15.54 -31.34
C ARG A 56 -44.94 15.64 -29.83
N ASN A 57 -45.99 15.25 -29.12
CA ASN A 57 -46.12 15.29 -27.67
C ASN A 57 -45.27 14.21 -26.98
N THR A 58 -44.89 14.53 -25.73
CA THR A 58 -44.70 13.67 -24.54
C THR A 58 -43.57 12.64 -24.55
N ILE A 59 -42.57 12.87 -23.67
CA ILE A 59 -42.36 12.13 -22.41
C ILE A 59 -41.43 12.97 -21.52
N ASP A 60 -41.95 13.37 -20.36
CA ASP A 60 -41.19 13.98 -19.26
C ASP A 60 -40.06 13.03 -18.81
N SER A 61 -38.82 13.51 -18.84
CA SER A 61 -37.69 12.87 -18.19
C SER A 61 -36.94 13.88 -17.32
N THR A 62 -37.66 14.41 -16.32
CA THR A 62 -37.03 15.07 -15.17
C THR A 62 -36.52 14.00 -14.19
N PHE A 63 -35.44 13.31 -14.56
CA PHE A 63 -34.57 12.69 -13.55
C PHE A 63 -33.80 13.81 -12.86
N SER A 64 -34.41 14.35 -11.79
CA SER A 64 -33.72 15.18 -10.82
C SER A 64 -32.60 14.32 -10.20
N GLU A 65 -31.37 14.58 -10.62
CA GLU A 65 -30.18 13.94 -10.09
C GLU A 65 -29.92 14.53 -8.69
N ALA A 66 -30.66 14.02 -7.70
CA ALA A 66 -30.43 14.36 -6.31
C ALA A 66 -29.01 13.91 -5.91
N PRO A 67 -28.19 14.79 -5.30
CA PRO A 67 -26.83 14.44 -4.93
C PRO A 67 -26.88 13.29 -3.92
N ARG A 68 -26.13 12.21 -4.19
CA ARG A 68 -26.01 11.04 -3.29
C ARG A 68 -25.56 11.49 -1.90
N ARG A 69 -26.53 11.78 -1.02
CA ARG A 69 -26.32 12.15 0.37
C ARG A 69 -25.86 10.89 1.09
N SER A 70 -24.61 10.85 1.54
CA SER A 70 -24.11 9.75 2.36
C SER A 70 -24.99 9.65 3.61
N LEU A 71 -25.68 8.52 3.78
CA LEU A 71 -26.52 8.26 4.96
C LEU A 71 -25.74 8.52 6.25
N SER A 72 -26.40 9.13 7.24
CA SER A 72 -25.82 9.33 8.56
C SER A 72 -25.44 7.97 9.16
N TYR A 73 -24.37 7.91 9.96
CA TYR A 73 -23.82 6.64 10.50
C TYR A 73 -24.89 5.83 11.26
N ALA A 74 -25.83 6.51 11.92
CA ALA A 74 -26.95 5.90 12.64
C ALA A 74 -28.01 5.24 11.73
N GLN A 75 -28.05 5.61 10.45
CA GLN A 75 -29.00 5.10 9.46
C GLN A 75 -28.40 4.03 8.54
N ARG A 76 -27.13 3.67 8.75
CA ARG A 76 -26.51 2.59 7.99
C ARG A 76 -27.04 1.26 8.53
N PRO A 77 -27.50 0.32 7.68
CA PRO A 77 -27.82 -1.03 8.15
C PRO A 77 -26.60 -1.57 8.90
N VAL A 78 -26.84 -2.17 10.07
CA VAL A 78 -25.81 -2.84 10.85
C VAL A 78 -25.25 -3.93 9.96
N ALA A 79 -24.04 -3.72 9.45
CA ALA A 79 -23.39 -4.71 8.60
C ALA A 79 -23.08 -5.92 9.49
N ASP A 80 -23.46 -7.12 9.05
CA ASP A 80 -23.19 -8.35 9.78
C ASP A 80 -21.70 -8.46 10.15
N ALA A 81 -20.81 -8.02 9.25
CA ALA A 81 -19.37 -7.90 9.53
C ALA A 81 -18.95 -6.45 9.88
N TYR A 82 -18.08 -6.30 10.88
CA TYR A 82 -17.35 -5.05 11.15
C TYR A 82 -16.42 -4.74 9.96
N TYR A 83 -16.95 -4.06 8.95
CA TYR A 83 -16.19 -3.46 7.87
C TYR A 83 -16.20 -1.95 8.05
N ASP A 84 -15.20 -1.43 8.76
CA ASP A 84 -14.89 0.00 8.70
C ASP A 84 -13.51 0.20 8.09
N SER A 85 -13.46 0.71 6.86
CA SER A 85 -12.20 1.19 6.25
C SER A 85 -11.51 2.26 7.12
N ARG A 86 -12.26 2.92 8.01
CA ARG A 86 -11.74 3.87 9.01
C ARG A 86 -11.14 3.15 10.22
N ALA A 87 -11.36 1.86 10.42
CA ALA A 87 -10.72 1.07 11.47
C ALA A 87 -9.18 1.09 11.34
N ALA A 88 -8.63 1.31 10.16
CA ALA A 88 -7.20 1.55 9.99
C ALA A 88 -6.79 3.02 10.22
N THR A 89 -7.57 3.83 10.94
CA THR A 89 -7.22 5.23 11.28
C THR A 89 -6.80 5.35 12.74
N GLN A 90 -5.85 6.26 13.00
CA GLN A 90 -5.37 6.53 14.36
C GLN A 90 -6.49 7.01 15.30
N LYS A 91 -7.43 7.81 14.79
CA LYS A 91 -8.57 8.31 15.58
C LYS A 91 -9.45 7.17 16.08
N GLU A 92 -9.75 6.20 15.22
CA GLU A 92 -10.58 5.06 15.58
C GLU A 92 -9.81 4.03 16.41
N TYR A 93 -8.51 3.86 16.17
CA TYR A 93 -7.66 3.03 17.03
C TYR A 93 -7.62 3.53 18.47
N LYS A 94 -7.49 4.86 18.68
CA LYS A 94 -7.49 5.45 20.03
C LYS A 94 -8.85 5.39 20.74
N ARG A 95 -9.95 5.30 19.98
CA ARG A 95 -11.33 5.29 20.52
C ARG A 95 -11.84 3.89 20.84
N ARG A 96 -11.23 2.84 20.30
CA ARG A 96 -11.71 1.47 20.47
C ARG A 96 -11.36 0.93 21.86
N ALA A 97 -12.36 0.31 22.48
CA ALA A 97 -12.23 -0.36 23.77
C ALA A 97 -11.66 -1.78 23.67
N LYS A 98 -11.89 -2.46 22.52
CA LYS A 98 -11.40 -3.81 22.23
C LYS A 98 -10.53 -3.84 20.98
N THR A 99 -9.61 -4.80 20.92
CA THR A 99 -8.82 -5.07 19.70
C THR A 99 -9.70 -5.72 18.63
N LEU A 100 -9.29 -5.63 17.35
CA LEU A 100 -10.03 -6.34 16.28
C LEU A 100 -9.95 -7.85 16.45
N GLN A 101 -8.84 -8.34 17.02
CA GLN A 101 -8.68 -9.76 17.30
C GLN A 101 -9.69 -10.25 18.34
N GLU A 102 -9.83 -9.53 19.47
CA GLU A 102 -10.87 -9.81 20.48
C GLU A 102 -12.29 -9.74 19.89
N TYR A 103 -12.56 -8.74 19.04
CA TYR A 103 -13.88 -8.60 18.41
C TYR A 103 -14.25 -9.83 17.55
N TYR A 104 -13.30 -10.36 16.77
CA TYR A 104 -13.55 -11.54 15.93
C TYR A 104 -13.52 -12.84 16.73
N ASP A 105 -12.77 -12.91 17.83
CA ASP A 105 -12.85 -14.03 18.77
C ASP A 105 -14.24 -14.09 19.45
N ASP A 106 -14.84 -12.94 19.77
CA ASP A 106 -16.23 -12.84 20.29
C ASP A 106 -17.30 -13.17 19.22
N ASN A 107 -16.96 -13.03 17.93
CA ASN A 107 -17.90 -13.19 16.81
C ASN A 107 -17.37 -14.17 15.75
N PRO A 108 -17.27 -15.48 16.07
CA PRO A 108 -16.63 -16.47 15.21
C PRO A 108 -17.38 -16.74 13.89
N HIS A 109 -18.66 -16.36 13.81
CA HIS A 109 -19.46 -16.48 12.60
C HIS A 109 -19.08 -15.47 11.51
N LEU A 110 -18.34 -14.41 11.87
CA LEU A 110 -17.97 -13.34 10.95
C LEU A 110 -16.62 -13.62 10.30
N LEU A 111 -16.57 -13.53 8.96
CA LEU A 111 -15.30 -13.56 8.24
C LEU A 111 -14.50 -12.29 8.56
N PRO A 112 -13.30 -12.39 9.18
CA PRO A 112 -12.52 -11.21 9.52
C PRO A 112 -12.14 -10.41 8.28
N GLN A 113 -12.58 -9.14 8.24
CA GLN A 113 -12.35 -8.26 7.11
C GLN A 113 -11.02 -7.54 7.30
N LEU A 114 -10.25 -7.42 6.22
CA LEU A 114 -9.02 -6.64 6.24
C LEU A 114 -9.40 -5.15 6.12
N PRO A 115 -8.98 -4.28 7.08
CA PRO A 115 -9.27 -2.83 7.06
C PRO A 115 -8.37 -2.09 6.05
N PHE A 116 -8.17 -2.71 4.87
CA PHE A 116 -7.48 -2.20 3.72
C PHE A 116 -8.17 -2.78 2.48
N THR A 117 -8.76 -1.92 1.66
CA THR A 117 -9.37 -2.33 0.40
C THR A 117 -8.71 -1.65 -0.78
N TRP A 118 -8.47 -2.45 -1.82
CA TRP A 118 -7.91 -1.96 -3.08
C TRP A 118 -8.91 -1.10 -3.89
N HIS A 119 -10.21 -1.32 -3.67
CA HIS A 119 -11.27 -0.70 -4.46
C HIS A 119 -11.56 0.77 -4.10
N HIS A 120 -11.32 1.18 -2.84
CA HIS A 120 -11.74 2.51 -2.36
C HIS A 120 -10.64 3.22 -1.54
N GLY A 121 -10.36 4.49 -1.89
CA GLY A 121 -9.60 5.43 -1.06
C GLY A 121 -8.18 5.79 -1.54
N TRP A 122 -7.66 6.89 -0.99
CA TRP A 122 -6.34 7.47 -1.31
C TRP A 122 -5.15 6.55 -0.99
N LYS A 123 -5.34 5.60 -0.05
CA LYS A 123 -4.28 4.66 0.39
C LYS A 123 -3.77 3.76 -0.74
N ARG A 124 -4.60 3.43 -1.74
CA ARG A 124 -4.19 2.62 -2.91
C ARG A 124 -3.21 3.38 -3.80
N TRP A 125 -3.50 4.67 -4.04
CA TRP A 125 -2.66 5.53 -4.86
C TRP A 125 -1.32 5.73 -4.18
N ARG A 126 -1.31 5.88 -2.86
CA ARG A 126 -0.05 5.95 -2.11
C ARG A 126 0.81 4.70 -2.30
N LEU A 127 0.23 3.50 -2.21
CA LEU A 127 0.99 2.25 -2.39
C LEU A 127 1.42 2.04 -3.84
N PHE A 128 0.57 2.39 -4.81
CA PHE A 128 0.90 2.30 -6.23
C PHE A 128 1.99 3.30 -6.62
N ILE A 129 1.87 4.57 -6.22
CA ILE A 129 2.87 5.62 -6.43
C ILE A 129 4.19 5.22 -5.76
N PHE A 130 4.13 4.68 -4.54
CA PHE A 130 5.31 4.12 -3.87
C PHE A 130 5.97 3.02 -4.70
N ALA A 131 5.23 2.00 -5.10
CA ALA A 131 5.76 0.90 -5.91
C ALA A 131 6.30 1.39 -7.27
N PHE A 132 5.65 2.36 -7.88
CA PHE A 132 6.08 3.00 -9.13
C PHE A 132 7.39 3.76 -8.94
N PHE A 133 7.53 4.60 -7.90
CA PHE A 133 8.78 5.31 -7.63
C PHE A 133 9.91 4.35 -7.30
N VAL A 134 9.67 3.31 -6.50
CA VAL A 134 10.67 2.27 -6.23
C VAL A 134 11.08 1.56 -7.52
N PHE A 135 10.13 1.24 -8.41
CA PHE A 135 10.45 0.63 -9.70
C PHE A 135 11.28 1.56 -10.60
N VAL A 136 10.91 2.82 -10.73
CA VAL A 136 11.62 3.80 -11.57
C VAL A 136 13.03 4.03 -11.02
N ASP A 137 13.16 4.28 -9.72
CA ASP A 137 14.43 4.50 -9.02
C ASP A 137 15.35 3.28 -9.09
N ALA A 138 14.80 2.09 -8.81
CA ALA A 138 15.59 0.88 -8.73
C ALA A 138 15.86 0.22 -10.09
N SER A 139 15.18 0.58 -11.18
CA SER A 139 15.40 -0.08 -12.48
C SER A 139 15.58 0.88 -13.65
N ALA A 140 14.62 1.78 -13.86
CA ALA A 140 14.62 2.64 -15.04
C ALA A 140 15.78 3.65 -14.99
N VAL A 141 16.06 4.24 -13.83
CA VAL A 141 17.10 5.26 -13.65
C VAL A 141 18.50 4.69 -13.93
N PRO A 142 18.96 3.58 -13.32
CA PRO A 142 20.29 3.01 -13.62
C PRO A 142 20.48 2.61 -15.08
N ILE A 143 19.44 2.10 -15.74
CA ILE A 143 19.50 1.69 -17.14
C ILE A 143 19.53 2.91 -18.06
N ALA A 144 18.61 3.86 -17.86
CA ALA A 144 18.49 5.05 -18.70
C ALA A 144 19.71 5.96 -18.58
N LEU A 145 20.23 6.19 -17.37
CA LEU A 145 21.42 6.99 -17.16
C LEU A 145 22.67 6.33 -17.74
N TYR A 146 22.84 5.02 -17.51
CA TYR A 146 23.98 4.29 -18.06
C TYR A 146 24.00 4.36 -19.59
N TYR A 147 22.95 3.89 -20.26
CA TYR A 147 22.93 3.85 -21.72
C TYR A 147 22.81 5.24 -22.36
N GLY A 148 22.08 6.17 -21.73
CA GLY A 148 21.96 7.53 -22.22
C GLY A 148 23.30 8.27 -22.21
N MET A 149 24.00 8.27 -21.07
CA MET A 149 25.29 8.97 -20.96
C MET A 149 26.42 8.24 -21.70
N HIS A 150 26.37 6.91 -21.78
CA HIS A 150 27.40 6.12 -22.45
C HIS A 150 27.34 6.23 -23.98
N TYR A 151 26.14 6.20 -24.58
CA TYR A 151 26.00 6.23 -26.04
C TYR A 151 25.70 7.60 -26.64
N ALA A 152 25.07 8.52 -25.88
CA ALA A 152 24.73 9.85 -26.40
C ALA A 152 25.71 10.95 -25.98
N GLY A 153 26.45 10.74 -24.89
CA GLY A 153 27.32 11.77 -24.31
C GLY A 153 28.81 11.43 -24.29
N ASP A 154 29.22 10.23 -24.75
CA ASP A 154 30.59 9.72 -24.67
C ASP A 154 31.25 9.94 -23.30
N VAL A 155 30.45 9.87 -22.23
CA VAL A 155 30.89 10.22 -20.88
C VAL A 155 31.70 9.07 -20.29
N GLU A 156 32.79 9.40 -19.58
CA GLU A 156 33.59 8.41 -18.89
C GLU A 156 32.78 7.64 -17.83
N GLY A 157 32.99 6.32 -17.75
CA GLY A 157 32.17 5.43 -16.92
C GLY A 157 32.12 5.80 -15.43
N TRP A 158 33.21 6.34 -14.88
CA TRP A 158 33.24 6.74 -13.46
C TRP A 158 32.32 7.93 -13.17
N ILE A 159 32.15 8.86 -14.11
CA ILE A 159 31.20 9.97 -13.98
C ILE A 159 29.76 9.43 -14.02
N ILE A 160 29.48 8.54 -14.99
CA ILE A 160 28.17 7.91 -15.13
C ILE A 160 27.77 7.22 -13.82
N PHE A 161 28.67 6.38 -13.26
CA PHE A 161 28.34 5.62 -12.07
C PHE A 161 28.39 6.44 -10.77
N ALA A 162 29.15 7.54 -10.70
CA ALA A 162 29.04 8.49 -9.61
C ALA A 162 27.63 9.15 -9.59
N VAL A 163 27.12 9.55 -10.77
CA VAL A 163 25.77 10.11 -10.90
C VAL A 163 24.71 9.06 -10.57
N VAL A 164 24.81 7.86 -11.15
CA VAL A 164 23.88 6.74 -10.87
C VAL A 164 23.87 6.42 -9.37
N THR A 165 25.03 6.28 -8.73
CA THR A 165 25.12 5.94 -7.30
C THR A 165 24.55 7.03 -6.40
N THR A 166 24.64 8.30 -6.80
CA THR A 166 24.10 9.44 -6.05
C THR A 166 22.58 9.53 -6.13
N ILE A 167 22.01 9.26 -7.30
CA ILE A 167 20.56 9.34 -7.54
C ILE A 167 19.87 8.06 -7.04
N TRP A 168 20.51 6.91 -7.27
CA TRP A 168 19.95 5.60 -6.98
C TRP A 168 19.64 5.45 -5.49
N GLY A 169 18.42 5.01 -5.22
CA GLY A 169 17.97 4.71 -3.88
C GLY A 169 17.40 5.91 -3.14
N GLY A 170 17.35 7.12 -3.73
CA GLY A 170 16.81 8.31 -3.05
C GLY A 170 15.40 8.11 -2.47
N PRO A 171 14.38 7.82 -3.30
CA PRO A 171 13.04 7.46 -2.84
C PRO A 171 13.03 6.26 -1.88
N THR A 172 13.85 5.24 -2.15
CA THR A 172 13.91 4.02 -1.35
C THR A 172 14.46 4.27 0.06
N TYR A 173 15.54 5.05 0.19
CA TYR A 173 16.15 5.46 1.45
C TYR A 173 15.23 6.40 2.23
N LEU A 174 14.56 7.33 1.56
CA LEU A 174 13.60 8.22 2.21
C LEU A 174 12.43 7.43 2.81
N GLU A 175 11.87 6.49 2.05
CA GLU A 175 10.78 5.64 2.54
C GLU A 175 11.25 4.71 3.66
N PHE A 176 12.46 4.17 3.58
CA PHE A 176 13.07 3.42 4.66
C PHE A 176 13.27 4.28 5.93
N ALA A 177 13.72 5.53 5.78
CA ALA A 177 13.85 6.47 6.89
C ALA A 177 12.47 6.81 7.50
N ILE A 178 11.47 7.12 6.68
CA ILE A 178 10.09 7.39 7.12
C ILE A 178 9.52 6.17 7.86
N ARG A 179 9.73 4.96 7.33
CA ARG A 179 9.33 3.69 7.95
C ARG A 179 9.98 3.52 9.33
N THR A 180 11.29 3.72 9.39
CA THR A 180 12.08 3.65 10.64
C THR A 180 11.58 4.67 11.67
N LEU A 181 11.33 5.91 11.26
CA LEU A 181 10.76 6.95 12.12
C LEU A 181 9.34 6.60 12.59
N ARG A 182 8.49 6.01 11.74
CA ARG A 182 7.14 5.55 12.13
C ARG A 182 7.18 4.46 13.19
N LEU A 183 8.20 3.61 13.19
CA LEU A 183 8.38 2.52 14.18
C LEU A 183 8.96 3.04 15.50
N ILE A 184 9.93 3.96 15.45
CA ILE A 184 10.60 4.54 16.63
C ILE A 184 9.69 5.54 17.37
N LYS A 185 8.75 6.19 16.66
CA LYS A 185 7.80 7.15 17.24
C LYS A 185 7.11 6.58 18.48
N VAL A 186 6.87 7.45 19.46
CA VAL A 186 6.26 7.09 20.76
C VAL A 186 4.89 6.43 20.57
N ASP A 187 4.13 6.88 19.57
CA ASP A 187 2.85 6.29 19.20
C ASP A 187 3.03 4.84 18.72
N ARG A 188 2.25 3.95 19.33
CA ARG A 188 2.37 2.51 19.12
C ARG A 188 1.63 2.02 17.87
N PHE A 189 0.95 2.91 17.16
CA PHE A 189 0.09 2.58 16.03
C PHE A 189 0.76 1.73 14.94
N TYR A 190 2.06 1.89 14.69
CA TYR A 190 2.79 1.15 13.65
C TYR A 190 3.64 -0.01 14.15
N ARG A 191 3.64 -0.32 15.45
CA ARG A 191 4.52 -1.36 16.01
C ARG A 191 3.95 -2.77 15.85
N PRO A 192 4.81 -3.81 15.80
CA PRO A 192 4.33 -5.20 15.78
C PRO A 192 3.43 -5.52 16.98
N LEU A 193 2.58 -6.53 16.84
CA LEU A 193 1.72 -6.99 17.93
C LEU A 193 2.58 -7.64 19.03
N GLY A 194 2.08 -7.59 20.27
CA GLY A 194 2.73 -8.23 21.43
C GLY A 194 4.03 -7.58 21.93
N THR A 195 4.39 -6.37 21.46
CA THR A 195 5.51 -5.59 22.01
C THR A 195 5.15 -4.11 22.15
N ASN A 196 5.66 -3.49 23.21
CA ASN A 196 5.59 -2.05 23.44
C ASN A 196 6.97 -1.37 23.35
N HIS A 197 8.02 -2.12 23.05
CA HIS A 197 9.38 -1.58 22.98
C HIS A 197 9.59 -0.77 21.69
N ARG A 198 10.32 0.35 21.76
CA ARG A 198 10.55 1.26 20.61
C ARG A 198 11.54 0.71 19.60
N TRP A 199 12.36 -0.25 20.00
CA TRP A 199 13.42 -0.84 19.19
C TRP A 199 13.04 -2.21 18.60
N CYS A 200 11.74 -2.55 18.59
CA CYS A 200 11.26 -3.74 17.90
C CYS A 200 10.91 -3.39 16.45
N PHE A 201 11.93 -3.41 15.59
CA PHE A 201 11.74 -3.34 14.15
C PHE A 201 11.08 -4.61 13.64
N ASP A 202 10.30 -4.47 12.58
CA ASP A 202 9.63 -5.56 11.93
C ASP A 202 10.55 -6.24 10.89
N MET A 203 10.19 -7.45 10.46
CA MET A 203 11.03 -8.30 9.63
C MET A 203 11.34 -7.66 8.28
N LEU A 204 10.37 -6.95 7.69
CA LEU A 204 10.62 -6.24 6.44
C LEU A 204 11.63 -5.10 6.62
N THR A 205 11.69 -4.42 7.78
CA THR A 205 12.73 -3.41 8.04
C THR A 205 14.11 -4.06 8.06
N TRP A 206 14.27 -5.20 8.74
CA TRP A 206 15.54 -5.94 8.73
C TRP A 206 15.91 -6.45 7.34
N ALA A 207 14.93 -6.95 6.57
CA ALA A 207 15.15 -7.34 5.19
C ALA A 207 15.58 -6.17 4.31
N SER A 208 14.99 -4.98 4.51
CA SER A 208 15.40 -3.75 3.83
C SER A 208 16.81 -3.32 4.23
N VAL A 209 17.20 -3.39 5.50
CA VAL A 209 18.58 -3.08 5.95
C VAL A 209 19.59 -3.97 5.25
N ILE A 210 19.36 -5.28 5.24
CA ILE A 210 20.25 -6.25 4.58
C ILE A 210 20.36 -5.96 3.08
N THR A 211 19.21 -5.75 2.43
CA THR A 211 19.15 -5.48 0.99
C THR A 211 19.85 -4.17 0.63
N ILE A 212 19.54 -3.08 1.34
CA ILE A 212 20.18 -1.78 1.14
C ILE A 212 21.69 -1.90 1.36
N THR A 213 22.12 -2.51 2.47
CA THR A 213 23.55 -2.65 2.77
C THR A 213 24.28 -3.43 1.68
N ALA A 214 23.72 -4.56 1.23
CA ALA A 214 24.32 -5.36 0.17
C ALA A 214 24.43 -4.58 -1.14
N VAL A 215 23.36 -3.90 -1.56
CA VAL A 215 23.35 -3.16 -2.82
C VAL A 215 24.25 -1.93 -2.77
N THR A 216 24.18 -1.13 -1.70
CA THR A 216 25.03 0.04 -1.52
C THR A 216 26.50 -0.37 -1.48
N ALA A 217 26.86 -1.49 -0.83
CA ALA A 217 28.22 -2.00 -0.84
C ALA A 217 28.70 -2.36 -2.26
N LEU A 218 27.85 -2.99 -3.07
CA LEU A 218 28.16 -3.31 -4.47
C LEU A 218 28.35 -2.06 -5.32
N PHE A 219 27.51 -1.03 -5.12
CA PHE A 219 27.68 0.25 -5.80
C PHE A 219 29.00 0.94 -5.41
N ILE A 220 29.33 1.00 -4.12
CA ILE A 220 30.57 1.61 -3.64
C ILE A 220 31.78 0.86 -4.21
N VAL A 221 31.82 -0.46 -4.08
CA VAL A 221 32.95 -1.27 -4.58
C VAL A 221 33.07 -1.19 -6.10
N GLY A 222 31.94 -1.21 -6.81
CA GLY A 222 31.92 -1.15 -8.27
C GLY A 222 32.31 0.21 -8.86
N SER A 223 32.03 1.29 -8.14
CA SER A 223 32.28 2.68 -8.56
C SER A 223 33.54 3.32 -8.00
N ALA A 224 34.18 2.73 -6.98
CA ALA A 224 35.39 3.27 -6.36
C ALA A 224 36.61 3.37 -7.31
N PRO A 225 36.89 2.41 -8.21
CA PRO A 225 38.03 2.51 -9.13
C PRO A 225 37.74 3.45 -10.31
N HIS A 226 38.78 4.16 -10.78
CA HIS A 226 38.68 5.01 -11.99
C HIS A 226 38.27 4.20 -13.23
N ILE A 227 38.71 2.95 -13.31
CA ILE A 227 38.19 1.97 -14.27
C ILE A 227 37.05 1.22 -13.59
N VAL A 228 35.83 1.70 -13.83
CA VAL A 228 34.63 1.16 -13.17
C VAL A 228 34.47 -0.34 -13.38
N TRP A 229 34.17 -1.06 -12.31
CA TRP A 229 33.95 -2.50 -12.37
C TRP A 229 32.50 -2.77 -12.75
N LEU A 230 32.20 -2.62 -14.05
CA LEU A 230 30.85 -2.77 -14.58
C LEU A 230 30.20 -4.11 -14.21
N ARG A 231 30.99 -5.19 -14.14
CA ARG A 231 30.51 -6.52 -13.72
C ARG A 231 30.02 -6.56 -12.28
N VAL A 232 30.65 -5.81 -11.38
CA VAL A 232 30.17 -5.68 -9.99
C VAL A 232 28.90 -4.84 -9.97
N LEU A 233 28.80 -3.82 -10.81
CA LEU A 233 27.62 -2.95 -10.94
C LEU A 233 26.41 -3.62 -11.63
N CYS A 234 26.58 -4.84 -12.19
CA CYS A 234 25.49 -5.70 -12.61
C CYS A 234 24.83 -6.43 -11.43
N MET A 235 25.54 -6.63 -10.31
CA MET A 235 25.10 -7.44 -9.17
C MET A 235 24.04 -6.82 -8.23
N PRO A 236 23.83 -5.49 -8.15
CA PRO A 236 22.77 -4.90 -7.34
C PRO A 236 21.39 -5.55 -7.50
N ALA A 237 20.90 -5.70 -8.74
CA ALA A 237 19.55 -6.24 -8.97
C ALA A 237 19.44 -7.75 -8.62
N PRO A 238 20.40 -8.62 -9.00
CA PRO A 238 20.49 -9.98 -8.47
C PRO A 238 20.60 -10.04 -6.93
N ALA A 239 21.35 -9.12 -6.31
CA ALA A 239 21.48 -9.05 -4.85
C ALA A 239 20.14 -8.72 -4.17
N ILE A 240 19.30 -7.87 -4.77
CA ILE A 240 17.92 -7.64 -4.29
C ILE A 240 17.12 -8.95 -4.27
N LEU A 241 17.21 -9.75 -5.35
CA LEU A 241 16.53 -11.04 -5.42
C LEU A 241 17.06 -12.03 -4.36
N TYR A 242 18.37 -12.10 -4.15
CA TYR A 242 18.95 -12.93 -3.10
C TYR A 242 18.53 -12.49 -1.71
N CYS A 243 18.57 -11.19 -1.40
CA CYS A 243 18.24 -10.70 -0.08
C CYS A 243 16.75 -10.86 0.22
N LEU A 244 15.87 -10.31 -0.63
CA LEU A 244 14.43 -10.36 -0.38
C LEU A 244 13.86 -11.77 -0.61
N GLY A 245 14.22 -12.42 -1.72
CA GLY A 245 13.79 -13.78 -2.05
C GLY A 245 14.36 -14.81 -1.07
N GLY A 246 15.63 -14.67 -0.67
CA GLY A 246 16.28 -15.55 0.30
C GLY A 246 15.72 -15.40 1.70
N ILE A 247 15.49 -14.17 2.19
CA ILE A 247 14.84 -13.97 3.50
C ILE A 247 13.42 -14.55 3.49
N LEU A 248 12.65 -14.30 2.42
CA LEU A 248 11.32 -14.86 2.26
C LEU A 248 11.36 -16.40 2.23
N PHE A 249 12.31 -16.99 1.51
CA PHE A 249 12.55 -18.43 1.44
C PHE A 249 12.85 -19.01 2.82
N LEU A 250 13.83 -18.44 3.54
CA LEU A 250 14.27 -18.93 4.84
C LEU A 250 13.16 -18.91 5.87
N ILE A 251 12.38 -17.82 5.94
CA ILE A 251 11.23 -17.75 6.86
C ILE A 251 10.17 -18.79 6.49
N THR A 252 9.90 -18.96 5.19
CA THR A 252 8.92 -19.94 4.71
C THR A 252 9.39 -21.37 4.98
N LEU A 253 10.68 -21.65 4.84
CA LEU A 253 11.29 -22.92 5.20
C LEU A 253 11.17 -23.20 6.70
N TYR A 254 11.45 -22.21 7.56
CA TYR A 254 11.22 -22.31 9.01
C TYR A 254 9.75 -22.64 9.33
N SER A 255 8.81 -22.00 8.64
CA SER A 255 7.38 -22.27 8.79
C SER A 255 7.02 -23.70 8.36
N TYR A 256 7.57 -24.17 7.24
CA TYR A 256 7.37 -25.53 6.72
C TYR A 256 7.93 -26.60 7.65
N MET A 257 9.13 -26.37 8.21
CA MET A 257 9.75 -27.26 9.19
C MET A 257 9.06 -27.24 10.57
N GLY A 258 8.11 -26.32 10.78
CA GLY A 258 7.37 -26.20 12.04
C GLY A 258 8.25 -25.71 13.19
N TRP A 259 9.37 -25.06 12.89
CA TRP A 259 10.30 -24.57 13.91
C TRP A 259 9.73 -23.37 14.67
N ALA A 260 10.05 -23.31 15.95
CA ALA A 260 9.71 -22.18 16.80
C ALA A 260 10.58 -20.96 16.44
N ALA A 261 10.02 -19.76 16.55
CA ALA A 261 10.72 -18.52 16.24
C ALA A 261 11.88 -18.31 17.24
N PRO A 262 13.16 -18.28 16.78
CA PRO A 262 14.32 -18.17 17.66
C PRO A 262 14.42 -16.79 18.33
N PHE A 263 13.89 -15.78 17.65
CA PHE A 263 13.71 -14.41 18.12
C PHE A 263 12.37 -13.89 17.60
N ARG A 264 11.98 -12.67 17.97
CA ARG A 264 10.72 -12.07 17.53
C ARG A 264 10.75 -11.80 16.02
N ILE A 265 9.80 -12.37 15.28
CA ILE A 265 9.62 -12.12 13.84
C ILE A 265 8.34 -11.30 13.67
N SER A 266 8.50 -9.99 13.49
CA SER A 266 7.37 -9.05 13.44
C SER A 266 6.39 -9.27 14.60
N SER A 267 5.14 -9.63 14.32
CA SER A 267 4.13 -9.88 15.34
C SER A 267 4.21 -11.25 16.02
N THR A 268 5.00 -12.19 15.50
CA THR A 268 5.23 -13.51 16.11
C THR A 268 6.28 -13.40 17.21
N ALA A 269 5.90 -13.81 18.43
CA ALA A 269 6.78 -13.78 19.59
C ALA A 269 7.84 -14.89 19.54
N LYS A 270 8.91 -14.74 20.32
CA LYS A 270 9.93 -15.78 20.48
C LYS A 270 9.27 -17.05 21.04
N GLY A 271 9.55 -18.20 20.43
CA GLY A 271 8.98 -19.49 20.83
C GLY A 271 7.66 -19.86 20.16
N GLU A 272 7.00 -18.93 19.46
CA GLU A 272 5.79 -19.22 18.69
C GLU A 272 6.12 -19.86 17.33
N LYS A 273 5.15 -20.56 16.73
CA LYS A 273 5.32 -21.16 15.41
C LYS A 273 5.49 -20.08 14.34
N VAL A 274 6.54 -20.20 13.52
CA VAL A 274 6.81 -19.26 12.43
C VAL A 274 5.73 -19.36 11.35
N LEU A 275 5.23 -18.21 10.92
CA LEU A 275 4.26 -18.09 9.83
C LEU A 275 4.96 -18.01 8.47
N PRO A 276 4.26 -18.28 7.36
CA PRO A 276 4.87 -18.23 6.03
C PRO A 276 5.41 -16.83 5.72
N GLY A 277 6.51 -16.72 4.97
CA GLY A 277 7.22 -15.45 4.78
C GLY A 277 6.34 -14.32 4.22
N ALA A 278 5.42 -14.64 3.30
CA ALA A 278 4.53 -13.63 2.72
C ALA A 278 3.58 -13.02 3.75
N TYR A 279 3.25 -13.74 4.83
CA TYR A 279 2.43 -13.21 5.93
C TYR A 279 3.10 -11.97 6.52
N TYR A 280 4.38 -12.08 6.89
CA TYR A 280 5.12 -10.97 7.51
C TYR A 280 5.32 -9.81 6.55
N PHE A 281 5.60 -10.08 5.27
CA PHE A 281 5.78 -9.03 4.28
C PHE A 281 4.47 -8.26 4.04
N ILE A 282 3.33 -8.96 3.92
CA ILE A 282 2.02 -8.32 3.79
C ILE A 282 1.69 -7.51 5.04
N GLU A 283 1.87 -8.10 6.22
CA GLU A 283 1.67 -7.45 7.51
C GLU A 283 2.43 -6.12 7.58
N ASP A 284 3.71 -6.15 7.28
CA ASP A 284 4.64 -5.05 7.50
C ASP A 284 4.56 -3.95 6.42
N VAL A 285 4.33 -4.31 5.16
CA VAL A 285 4.07 -3.33 4.09
C VAL A 285 2.77 -2.60 4.38
N VAL A 286 1.68 -3.32 4.67
CA VAL A 286 0.37 -2.68 4.79
C VAL A 286 0.25 -1.91 6.10
N ALA A 287 0.79 -2.44 7.21
CA ALA A 287 0.79 -1.73 8.48
C ALA A 287 1.55 -0.39 8.36
N VAL A 288 2.75 -0.38 7.79
CA VAL A 288 3.63 0.80 7.82
C VAL A 288 3.55 1.64 6.54
N ASN A 289 3.75 1.05 5.35
CA ASN A 289 3.77 1.78 4.07
C ASN A 289 2.36 2.18 3.62
N ALA A 290 1.35 1.31 3.76
CA ALA A 290 -0.04 1.67 3.45
C ALA A 290 -0.78 2.37 4.61
N GLY A 291 -0.16 2.42 5.79
CA GLY A 291 -0.67 3.16 6.94
C GLY A 291 -1.82 2.43 7.65
N GLY A 292 -1.86 1.10 7.57
CA GLY A 292 -2.85 0.24 8.22
C GLY A 292 -2.69 0.15 9.74
N GLY A 293 -1.45 0.28 10.22
CA GLY A 293 -1.10 0.15 11.64
C GLY A 293 -1.47 -1.18 12.28
N ARG A 294 -1.54 -1.18 13.62
CA ARG A 294 -1.97 -2.33 14.44
C ARG A 294 -3.36 -2.86 14.11
N PRO A 295 -4.37 -2.04 13.79
CA PRO A 295 -5.67 -2.56 13.37
C PRO A 295 -5.57 -3.52 12.17
N TYR A 296 -4.69 -3.22 11.20
CA TYR A 296 -4.49 -4.13 10.07
C TYR A 296 -3.82 -5.44 10.51
N ARG A 297 -2.80 -5.36 11.39
CA ARG A 297 -2.13 -6.54 11.93
C ARG A 297 -3.10 -7.45 12.70
N GLU A 298 -3.93 -6.86 13.56
CA GLU A 298 -4.96 -7.57 14.34
C GLU A 298 -5.97 -8.28 13.42
N ALA A 299 -6.47 -7.59 12.40
CA ALA A 299 -7.39 -8.17 11.43
C ALA A 299 -6.75 -9.28 10.57
N LEU A 300 -5.49 -9.10 10.18
CA LEU A 300 -4.74 -10.10 9.43
C LEU A 300 -4.51 -11.36 10.27
N ALA A 301 -4.13 -11.21 11.54
CA ALA A 301 -3.99 -12.30 12.49
C ALA A 301 -5.33 -13.04 12.71
N ALA A 302 -6.42 -12.31 12.91
CA ALA A 302 -7.75 -12.88 13.06
C ALA A 302 -8.19 -13.67 11.81
N ARG A 303 -8.00 -13.10 10.60
CA ARG A 303 -8.34 -13.79 9.35
C ARG A 303 -7.49 -15.02 9.12
N TYR A 304 -6.19 -14.94 9.39
CA TYR A 304 -5.28 -16.07 9.28
C TYR A 304 -5.64 -17.19 10.26
N LYS A 305 -6.08 -16.86 11.48
CA LYS A 305 -6.58 -17.85 12.45
C LYS A 305 -7.90 -18.50 11.98
N ALA A 306 -8.83 -17.70 11.44
CA ALA A 306 -10.18 -18.14 11.10
C ALA A 306 -10.27 -18.94 9.79
N SER A 307 -9.51 -18.57 8.75
CA SER A 307 -9.72 -19.06 7.38
C SER A 307 -8.61 -20.00 6.89
N PRO A 308 -8.87 -21.32 6.76
CA PRO A 308 -7.91 -22.27 6.19
C PRO A 308 -7.51 -21.94 4.75
N ARG A 309 -8.46 -21.46 3.94
CA ARG A 309 -8.19 -21.07 2.55
C ARG A 309 -7.26 -19.87 2.47
N PHE A 310 -7.45 -18.88 3.33
CA PHE A 310 -6.52 -17.74 3.43
C PHE A 310 -5.12 -18.17 3.86
N ARG A 311 -5.02 -19.06 4.86
CA ARG A 311 -3.72 -19.63 5.28
C ARG A 311 -3.02 -20.34 4.12
N ARG A 312 -3.73 -21.20 3.40
CA ARG A 312 -3.19 -21.93 2.23
C ARG A 312 -2.72 -20.96 1.14
N MET A 313 -3.53 -19.95 0.82
CA MET A 313 -3.19 -18.93 -0.16
C MET A 313 -1.88 -18.22 0.22
N VAL A 314 -1.76 -17.72 1.45
CA VAL A 314 -0.53 -17.02 1.92
C VAL A 314 0.68 -17.95 1.92
N TYR A 315 0.50 -19.22 2.29
CA TYR A 315 1.56 -20.23 2.26
C TYR A 315 2.07 -20.48 0.83
N ILE A 316 1.16 -20.75 -0.11
CA ILE A 316 1.52 -20.96 -1.53
C ILE A 316 2.18 -19.72 -2.11
N GLN A 317 1.65 -18.53 -1.78
CA GLN A 317 2.21 -17.25 -2.23
C GLN A 317 3.65 -17.05 -1.74
N SER A 318 3.98 -17.53 -0.55
CA SER A 318 5.32 -17.44 0.02
C SER A 318 6.35 -18.22 -0.80
N TRP A 319 6.01 -19.45 -1.21
CA TRP A 319 6.85 -20.26 -2.09
C TRP A 319 6.90 -19.71 -3.52
N PHE A 320 5.77 -19.24 -4.04
CA PHE A 320 5.66 -18.70 -5.38
C PHE A 320 6.55 -17.48 -5.63
N TRP A 321 6.80 -16.65 -4.61
CA TRP A 321 7.72 -15.53 -4.71
C TRP A 321 9.16 -15.89 -4.39
N SER A 322 9.39 -16.74 -3.38
CA SER A 322 10.75 -17.00 -2.87
C SER A 322 11.58 -17.89 -3.79
N ILE A 323 11.03 -19.01 -4.27
CA ILE A 323 11.78 -19.96 -5.11
C ILE A 323 12.17 -19.34 -6.46
N PRO A 324 11.25 -18.75 -7.24
CA PRO A 324 11.63 -18.20 -8.54
C PRO A 324 12.57 -17.00 -8.43
N ALA A 325 12.50 -16.20 -7.35
CA ALA A 325 13.46 -15.13 -7.11
C ALA A 325 14.89 -15.67 -7.02
N LEU A 326 15.11 -16.76 -6.28
CA LEU A 326 16.43 -17.39 -6.15
C LEU A 326 16.87 -18.07 -7.44
N ILE A 327 15.96 -18.79 -8.10
CA ILE A 327 16.24 -19.44 -9.40
C ILE A 327 16.61 -18.40 -10.46
N LEU A 328 16.00 -17.22 -10.45
CA LEU A 328 16.30 -16.13 -11.38
C LEU A 328 17.61 -15.41 -11.02
N ALA A 329 17.92 -15.26 -9.73
CA ALA A 329 19.15 -14.60 -9.28
C ALA A 329 20.43 -15.33 -9.72
N ILE A 330 20.40 -16.68 -9.73
CA ILE A 330 21.54 -17.52 -10.11
C ILE A 330 22.05 -17.24 -11.54
N PRO A 331 21.25 -17.40 -12.61
CA PRO A 331 21.71 -17.17 -13.98
C PRO A 331 22.10 -15.71 -14.22
N LEU A 332 21.42 -14.74 -13.60
CA LEU A 332 21.79 -13.32 -13.72
C LEU A 332 23.16 -13.03 -13.10
N THR A 333 23.48 -13.69 -11.98
CA THR A 333 24.80 -13.63 -11.35
C THR A 333 25.85 -14.25 -12.27
N VAL A 334 25.56 -15.43 -12.82
CA VAL A 334 26.46 -16.14 -13.74
C VAL A 334 26.76 -15.27 -14.98
N ILE A 335 25.75 -14.70 -15.63
CA ILE A 335 25.89 -13.81 -16.79
C ILE A 335 26.74 -12.57 -16.44
N SER A 336 26.62 -12.06 -15.21
CA SER A 336 27.34 -10.87 -14.76
C SER A 336 28.85 -11.14 -14.55
N VAL A 337 29.22 -12.32 -14.04
CA VAL A 337 30.64 -12.66 -13.77
C VAL A 337 31.37 -13.22 -14.99
N ILE A 338 30.68 -13.97 -15.85
CA ILE A 338 31.30 -14.70 -16.98
C ILE A 338 32.00 -13.72 -17.95
N PRO A 339 33.33 -13.84 -18.15
CA PRO A 339 34.10 -12.96 -19.03
C PRO A 339 33.63 -12.92 -20.49
N GLN A 340 33.05 -14.02 -20.97
CA GLN A 340 32.60 -14.24 -22.34
C GLN A 340 31.42 -13.35 -22.72
N VAL A 341 30.63 -12.87 -21.75
CA VAL A 341 29.51 -11.96 -21.99
C VAL A 341 30.02 -10.52 -21.95
N PRO A 342 29.70 -9.66 -22.94
CA PRO A 342 30.06 -8.26 -22.90
C PRO A 342 29.41 -7.59 -21.68
N ALA A 343 30.22 -6.90 -20.87
CA ALA A 343 29.77 -6.32 -19.60
C ALA A 343 28.63 -5.29 -19.79
N THR A 344 28.62 -4.58 -20.92
CA THR A 344 27.56 -3.63 -21.28
C THR A 344 26.20 -4.31 -21.50
N GLY A 345 26.19 -5.49 -22.14
CA GLY A 345 24.97 -6.29 -22.32
C GLY A 345 24.54 -6.96 -21.01
N ALA A 346 25.49 -7.49 -20.25
CA ALA A 346 25.22 -8.08 -18.94
C ALA A 346 24.56 -7.09 -17.98
N TYR A 347 25.01 -5.82 -17.98
CA TYR A 347 24.43 -4.76 -17.16
C TYR A 347 22.95 -4.54 -17.46
N GLY A 348 22.58 -4.34 -18.74
CA GLY A 348 21.18 -4.14 -19.12
C GLY A 348 20.29 -5.33 -18.76
N VAL A 349 20.76 -6.56 -19.01
CA VAL A 349 20.01 -7.78 -18.69
C VAL A 349 19.83 -7.94 -17.18
N ALA A 350 20.90 -7.75 -16.41
CA ALA A 350 20.88 -7.90 -14.95
C ALA A 350 19.93 -6.91 -14.27
N TRP A 351 19.81 -5.69 -14.79
CA TRP A 351 18.87 -4.69 -14.28
C TRP A 351 17.45 -4.80 -14.85
N ALA A 352 17.26 -5.23 -16.10
CA ALA A 352 15.91 -5.29 -16.69
C ALA A 352 15.12 -6.53 -16.22
N VAL A 353 15.75 -7.70 -16.22
CA VAL A 353 15.06 -8.99 -16.03
C VAL A 353 14.39 -9.12 -14.66
N PRO A 354 15.04 -8.81 -13.52
CA PRO A 354 14.40 -8.92 -12.19
C PRO A 354 13.13 -8.09 -12.06
N PHE A 355 13.11 -6.90 -12.65
CA PHE A 355 12.00 -5.97 -12.49
C PHE A 355 10.86 -6.27 -13.45
N LEU A 356 11.16 -6.71 -14.68
CA LEU A 356 10.14 -7.26 -15.59
C LEU A 356 9.49 -8.51 -14.99
N TRP A 357 10.30 -9.42 -14.43
CA TRP A 357 9.82 -10.58 -13.70
C TRP A 357 8.90 -10.18 -12.54
N ALA A 358 9.32 -9.21 -11.70
CA ALA A 358 8.54 -8.74 -10.57
C ALA A 358 7.19 -8.12 -11.00
N ILE A 359 7.12 -7.40 -12.12
CA ILE A 359 5.86 -6.88 -12.68
C ILE A 359 4.94 -8.04 -13.07
N ILE A 360 5.44 -9.01 -13.85
CA ILE A 360 4.65 -10.13 -14.34
C ILE A 360 4.13 -10.97 -13.16
N TRP A 361 5.00 -11.32 -12.21
CA TRP A 361 4.62 -12.06 -11.00
C TRP A 361 3.66 -11.27 -10.12
N GLY A 362 3.82 -9.95 -10.04
CA GLY A 362 2.90 -9.05 -9.35
C GLY A 362 1.48 -9.12 -9.93
N ILE A 363 1.35 -9.06 -11.26
CA ILE A 363 0.05 -9.15 -11.95
C ILE A 363 -0.61 -10.52 -11.70
N ILE A 364 0.17 -11.61 -11.81
CA ILE A 364 -0.32 -12.96 -11.55
C ILE A 364 -0.82 -13.08 -10.11
N THR A 365 -0.02 -12.62 -9.14
CA THR A 365 -0.36 -12.61 -7.71
C THR A 365 -1.64 -11.84 -7.44
N ILE A 366 -1.80 -10.64 -8.00
CA ILE A 366 -3.00 -9.82 -7.79
C ILE A 366 -4.26 -10.54 -8.30
N LYS A 367 -4.19 -11.14 -9.51
CA LYS A 367 -5.33 -11.88 -10.07
C LYS A 367 -5.65 -13.12 -9.24
N TRP A 368 -4.63 -13.86 -8.81
CA TRP A 368 -4.80 -15.05 -7.99
C TRP A 368 -5.40 -14.71 -6.63
N CYS A 369 -4.81 -13.79 -5.85
CA CYS A 369 -5.33 -13.42 -4.54
C CYS A 369 -6.76 -12.89 -4.61
N LYS A 370 -7.13 -12.14 -5.66
CA LYS A 370 -8.52 -11.69 -5.86
C LYS A 370 -9.48 -12.88 -6.03
N ARG A 371 -9.09 -13.86 -6.86
CA ARG A 371 -9.90 -15.06 -7.09
C ARG A 371 -10.05 -15.89 -5.82
N ASP A 372 -8.97 -16.10 -5.09
CA ASP A 372 -8.98 -16.94 -3.87
C ASP A 372 -9.73 -16.27 -2.71
N MET A 373 -9.60 -14.95 -2.54
CA MET A 373 -10.40 -14.21 -1.56
C MET A 373 -11.90 -14.18 -1.91
N ALA A 374 -12.25 -14.17 -3.20
CA ALA A 374 -13.65 -14.26 -3.63
C ALA A 374 -14.24 -15.64 -3.32
N ARG A 375 -13.47 -16.70 -3.58
CA ARG A 375 -13.87 -18.08 -3.24
C ARG A 375 -13.98 -18.28 -1.73
N GLU A 376 -13.03 -17.77 -0.96
CA GLU A 376 -13.08 -17.80 0.50
C GLU A 376 -14.37 -17.17 1.04
N ARG A 377 -14.77 -16.03 0.49
CA ARG A 377 -16.02 -15.36 0.89
C ARG A 377 -17.24 -16.23 0.56
N LEU A 378 -17.30 -16.80 -0.64
CA LEU A 378 -18.43 -17.65 -1.05
C LEU A 378 -18.53 -18.92 -0.18
N GLU A 379 -17.41 -19.56 0.14
CA GLU A 379 -17.39 -20.74 1.02
C GLU A 379 -17.81 -20.41 2.44
N TRP A 380 -17.37 -19.25 2.95
CA TRP A 380 -17.76 -18.76 4.26
C TRP A 380 -19.27 -18.47 4.35
N GLU A 381 -19.82 -17.81 3.33
CA GLU A 381 -21.26 -17.50 3.24
C GLU A 381 -22.12 -18.76 3.08
N ALA A 382 -21.61 -19.78 2.38
CA ALA A 382 -22.30 -21.05 2.20
C ALA A 382 -22.21 -22.00 3.42
N GLY A 383 -21.45 -21.64 4.46
CA GLY A 383 -21.23 -22.49 5.63
C GLY A 383 -20.54 -23.82 5.31
N ILE A 384 -19.83 -23.89 4.17
CA ILE A 384 -19.19 -25.12 3.72
C ILE A 384 -17.91 -25.31 4.55
N ASP A 385 -17.73 -26.53 5.07
CA ASP A 385 -16.50 -26.89 5.77
C ASP A 385 -15.29 -26.75 4.83
N PRO A 386 -14.42 -25.74 5.05
CA PRO A 386 -13.34 -25.42 4.14
C PRO A 386 -12.29 -26.55 4.05
N GLU A 387 -12.16 -27.38 5.08
CA GLU A 387 -11.22 -28.50 5.05
C GLU A 387 -11.67 -29.62 4.12
N LYS A 388 -12.99 -29.86 4.02
CA LYS A 388 -13.55 -30.86 3.10
C LYS A 388 -13.42 -30.43 1.65
N VAL A 389 -13.63 -29.15 1.33
CA VAL A 389 -13.47 -28.64 -0.04
C VAL A 389 -12.01 -28.68 -0.45
N MET A 390 -11.08 -28.30 0.45
CA MET A 390 -9.66 -28.36 0.16
C MET A 390 -9.17 -29.79 -0.11
N LYS A 391 -9.66 -30.80 0.62
CA LYS A 391 -9.36 -32.21 0.34
C LYS A 391 -9.88 -32.65 -1.03
N LYS A 392 -11.08 -32.20 -1.41
CA LYS A 392 -11.70 -32.51 -2.71
C LYS A 392 -10.98 -31.84 -3.89
N GLU A 393 -10.56 -30.58 -3.75
CA GLU A 393 -9.74 -29.87 -4.75
C GLU A 393 -8.31 -30.43 -4.83
N GLY A 394 -7.76 -30.97 -3.73
CA GLY A 394 -6.46 -31.64 -3.72
C GLY A 394 -6.48 -32.96 -4.47
N SER A 395 -7.51 -33.80 -4.26
CA SER A 395 -7.60 -35.10 -4.93
C SER A 395 -7.91 -35.02 -6.42
N SER A 396 -8.39 -33.87 -6.92
CA SER A 396 -8.67 -33.67 -8.35
C SER A 396 -7.45 -33.15 -9.14
N ILE A 397 -6.33 -32.84 -8.48
CA ILE A 397 -5.07 -32.46 -9.13
C ILE A 397 -4.14 -33.68 -9.25
N ASP A 398 -4.37 -34.71 -8.43
CA ASP A 398 -3.61 -35.97 -8.40
C ASP A 398 -4.27 -37.11 -9.23
N ALA A 399 -5.35 -36.81 -9.96
CA ALA A 399 -6.03 -37.71 -10.90
C ALA A 399 -6.12 -37.05 -12.27
#